data_AF-A0A351L0Q4-F1
#
_entry.id   AF-A0A351L0Q4-F1
#
_cell.length_a   1.000
_cell.length_b   1.000
_cell.length_c   1.000
_cell.angle_alpha   90.00
_cell.angle_beta   90.00
_cell.angle_gamma   90.00
#
_symmetry.space_group_name_H-M   'P 1'
#
loop_
_entity.id
_entity.type
_entity.pdbx_description
1 polymer ?
#
loop_
_entity_poly.entity_id
_entity_poly.type
_entity_poly.pdbx_seq_one_letter_code
_entity_poly.pdbx_strand_id
1 'polypeptide(L)'
;YLSIKTNYPLIAGPFGATAVLLFAVPESPLAQPRNVIGGNIIGAIVGLILLHLFGSQPWVMALAVATAIKVMQLTRTLHPPGGAVALVGVMSHAKWDFLFTPVLAGSIIMLVCTIAFNNLIPERRYPKHWL
;
A
#
# COMPACT_ATOMS: atom_id res chain seq x y z
N TYR A 1 11.19 8.09 -17.53
CA TYR A 1 12.63 8.42 -17.63
C TYR A 1 13.41 8.04 -16.37
N LEU A 2 13.04 8.48 -15.16
CA LEU A 2 13.74 8.09 -13.92
C LEU A 2 13.73 6.58 -13.66
N SER A 3 12.56 5.92 -13.73
CA SER A 3 12.43 4.46 -13.54
C SER A 3 13.30 3.63 -14.49
N ILE A 4 13.41 4.08 -15.75
CA ILE A 4 14.23 3.44 -16.78
C ILE A 4 15.72 3.69 -16.52
N LYS A 5 16.10 4.88 -16.03
CA LYS A 5 17.49 5.21 -15.70
C LYS A 5 17.98 4.56 -14.41
N THR A 6 17.11 4.38 -13.41
CA THR A 6 17.49 3.82 -12.10
C THR A 6 17.22 2.33 -11.98
N ASN A 7 16.60 1.70 -12.99
CA ASN A 7 16.07 0.32 -12.93
C ASN A 7 15.14 0.07 -11.73
N TYR A 8 14.57 1.14 -11.14
CA TYR A 8 13.57 1.02 -10.09
C TYR A 8 12.18 1.13 -10.70
N PRO A 9 11.30 0.13 -10.58
CA PRO A 9 9.91 0.27 -10.96
C PRO A 9 9.25 1.33 -10.05
N LEU A 10 9.13 2.56 -10.55
CA LEU A 10 8.54 3.69 -9.82
C LEU A 10 7.00 3.66 -9.84
N ILE A 11 6.41 2.63 -10.44
CA ILE A 11 4.97 2.43 -10.55
C ILE A 11 4.66 1.08 -9.91
N ALA A 12 3.94 1.09 -8.80
CA ALA A 12 3.31 -0.12 -8.28
C ALA A 12 1.81 -0.03 -8.54
N GLY A 13 1.25 -1.02 -9.23
CA GLY A 13 -0.19 -1.13 -9.51
C GLY A 13 -1.11 -0.84 -8.30
N PRO A 14 -0.78 -1.29 -7.08
CA PRO A 14 -1.57 -0.98 -5.88
C PRO A 14 -1.73 0.52 -5.60
N PHE A 15 -0.76 1.37 -5.95
CA PHE A 15 -0.86 2.82 -5.70
C PHE A 15 -1.90 3.51 -6.57
N GLY A 16 -2.28 2.92 -7.71
CA GLY A 16 -3.43 3.41 -8.49
C GLY A 16 -4.72 3.31 -7.69
N ALA A 17 -4.96 2.18 -7.03
CA ALA A 17 -6.13 1.99 -6.16
C ALA A 17 -6.04 2.87 -4.90
N THR A 18 -4.85 3.05 -4.31
CA THR A 18 -4.65 4.03 -3.22
C THR A 18 -5.00 5.44 -3.68
N ALA A 19 -4.58 5.87 -4.88
CA ALA A 19 -4.91 7.18 -5.43
C ALA A 19 -6.42 7.39 -5.56
N VAL A 20 -7.14 6.39 -6.09
CA VAL A 20 -8.61 6.44 -6.18
C VAL A 20 -9.23 6.67 -4.81
N LEU A 21 -8.82 5.92 -3.78
CA LEU A 21 -9.33 6.10 -2.43
C LEU A 21 -9.02 7.49 -1.87
N LEU A 22 -7.77 7.94 -2.01
CA LEU A 22 -7.30 9.19 -1.42
C LEU A 22 -7.86 10.45 -2.07
N PHE A 23 -8.13 10.44 -3.38
CA PHE A 23 -8.54 11.63 -4.12
C PHE A 23 -10.03 11.64 -4.49
N ALA A 24 -10.63 10.47 -4.72
CA ALA A 24 -12.06 10.38 -5.06
C ALA A 24 -12.94 10.28 -3.80
N VAL A 25 -12.47 9.58 -2.76
CA VAL A 25 -13.23 9.38 -1.50
C VAL A 25 -12.36 9.62 -0.26
N PRO A 26 -11.75 10.82 -0.11
CA PRO A 26 -10.82 11.15 0.99
C PRO A 26 -11.42 10.98 2.39
N GLU A 27 -12.75 11.04 2.49
CA GLU A 27 -13.51 10.92 3.73
C GLU A 27 -13.69 9.48 4.21
N SER A 28 -13.34 8.51 3.36
CA SER A 28 -13.42 7.10 3.71
C SER A 28 -12.50 6.79 4.89
N PRO A 29 -12.95 5.99 5.87
CA PRO A 29 -12.07 5.45 6.91
C PRO A 29 -10.89 4.71 6.31
N LEU A 30 -11.07 4.00 5.19
CA LEU A 30 -10.02 3.21 4.52
C LEU A 30 -8.95 4.07 3.82
N ALA A 31 -9.28 5.34 3.56
CA ALA A 31 -8.38 6.34 2.98
C ALA A 31 -7.57 7.08 4.05
N GLN A 32 -7.85 6.89 5.35
CA GLN A 32 -7.16 7.63 6.41
C GLN A 32 -5.68 7.22 6.54
N PRO A 33 -4.81 8.13 7.03
CA PRO A 33 -3.35 7.96 7.02
C PRO A 33 -2.86 6.65 7.64
N ARG A 34 -3.42 6.28 8.79
CA ARG A 34 -3.11 5.04 9.51
C ARG A 34 -3.35 3.79 8.65
N ASN A 35 -4.46 3.78 7.92
CA ASN A 35 -4.82 2.63 7.08
C ASN A 35 -3.92 2.56 5.85
N VAL A 36 -3.64 3.70 5.21
CA VAL A 36 -2.77 3.76 4.03
C VAL A 36 -1.37 3.25 4.35
N ILE A 37 -0.71 3.81 5.36
CA ILE A 37 0.65 3.41 5.76
C ILE A 37 0.62 1.99 6.32
N GLY A 38 -0.22 1.74 7.33
CA GLY A 38 -0.26 0.46 8.02
C GLY A 38 -0.64 -0.70 7.11
N GLY A 39 -1.66 -0.53 6.28
CA GLY A 39 -2.13 -1.58 5.38
C GLY A 39 -1.13 -1.91 4.27
N ASN A 40 -0.47 -0.92 3.68
CA ASN A 40 0.58 -1.16 2.69
C ASN A 40 1.81 -1.84 3.31
N ILE A 41 2.25 -1.41 4.51
CA ILE A 41 3.35 -2.04 5.25
C ILE A 41 3.03 -3.49 5.59
N ILE A 42 1.84 -3.77 6.15
CA ILE A 42 1.40 -5.12 6.48
C ILE A 42 1.37 -5.99 5.22
N GLY A 43 0.81 -5.46 4.12
CA GLY A 43 0.81 -6.13 2.84
C GLY A 43 2.20 -6.55 2.39
N ALA A 44 3.16 -5.61 2.42
CA ALA A 44 4.53 -5.87 2.04
C ALA A 44 5.21 -6.91 2.96
N ILE A 45 5.08 -6.77 4.28
CA ILE A 45 5.67 -7.69 5.25
C ILE A 45 5.12 -9.10 5.06
N VAL A 46 3.79 -9.25 4.99
CA VAL A 46 3.15 -10.56 4.80
C VAL A 46 3.56 -11.20 3.47
N GLY A 47 3.55 -10.42 2.38
CA GLY A 47 3.99 -10.89 1.08
C GLY A 47 5.45 -11.35 1.08
N LEU A 48 6.36 -10.57 1.68
CA LEU A 48 7.78 -10.90 1.77
C LEU A 48 8.04 -12.14 2.63
N ILE A 49 7.36 -12.27 3.78
CA ILE A 49 7.47 -13.45 4.65
C ILE A 49 7.06 -14.71 3.89
N LEU A 50 5.89 -14.71 3.26
CA LEU A 50 5.38 -15.88 2.57
C LEU A 50 6.19 -16.22 1.31
N LEU A 51 6.69 -15.21 0.61
CA LEU A 51 7.64 -15.40 -0.49
C LEU A 51 8.92 -16.10 -0.03
N HIS A 52 9.49 -15.71 1.12
CA HIS A 52 10.72 -16.33 1.63
C HIS A 52 10.48 -17.76 2.14
N LEU A 53 9.30 -18.05 2.68
CA LEU A 53 8.98 -19.38 3.22
C LEU A 53 8.57 -20.38 2.13
N PHE A 54 7.83 -19.93 1.11
CA PHE A 54 7.16 -20.83 0.17
C PHE A 54 7.46 -20.54 -1.31
N GLY A 55 8.23 -19.49 -1.61
CA GLY A 55 8.53 -19.07 -2.97
C GLY A 55 7.37 -18.33 -3.65
N SER A 56 7.44 -18.20 -4.98
CA SER A 56 6.43 -17.50 -5.78
C SER A 56 5.59 -18.50 -6.56
N GLN A 57 4.54 -19.01 -5.92
CA GLN A 57 3.55 -19.90 -6.55
C GLN A 57 2.17 -19.26 -6.47
N PRO A 58 1.23 -19.57 -7.39
CA PRO A 58 -0.11 -18.98 -7.40
C PRO A 58 -0.86 -19.15 -6.07
N TRP A 59 -0.72 -20.29 -5.40
CA TRP A 59 -1.33 -20.53 -4.11
C TRP A 59 -0.72 -19.68 -2.98
N VAL A 60 0.59 -19.35 -3.06
CA VAL A 60 1.27 -18.45 -2.12
C VAL A 60 0.77 -17.03 -2.29
N MET A 61 0.51 -16.60 -3.52
CA MET A 61 -0.07 -15.27 -3.80
C MET A 61 -1.48 -15.15 -3.18
N ALA A 62 -2.33 -16.17 -3.37
CA ALA A 62 -3.66 -16.22 -2.75
C ALA A 62 -3.57 -16.21 -1.21
N LEU A 63 -2.65 -17.01 -0.65
CA LEU A 63 -2.40 -17.05 0.78
C LEU A 63 -1.92 -15.68 1.31
N ALA A 64 -1.02 -15.01 0.60
CA ALA A 64 -0.50 -13.71 0.99
C ALA A 64 -1.57 -12.63 1.03
N VAL A 65 -2.45 -12.60 0.03
CA VAL A 65 -3.60 -11.69 0.03
C VAL A 65 -4.53 -11.99 1.21
N ALA A 66 -4.90 -13.25 1.42
CA ALA A 66 -5.81 -13.65 2.48
C ALA A 66 -5.25 -13.32 3.88
N THR A 67 -3.99 -13.68 4.11
CA THR A 67 -3.28 -13.39 5.37
C THR A 67 -3.11 -11.88 5.58
N ALA A 68 -2.74 -11.12 4.55
CA ALA A 68 -2.59 -9.67 4.67
C ALA A 68 -3.91 -9.00 5.05
N ILE A 69 -5.02 -9.39 4.42
CA ILE A 69 -6.37 -8.91 4.77
C ILE A 69 -6.70 -9.25 6.21
N LYS A 70 -6.46 -10.50 6.63
CA LYS A 70 -6.76 -10.92 8.01
C LYS A 70 -5.93 -10.14 9.03
N VAL A 71 -4.63 -9.96 8.79
CA VAL A 71 -3.76 -9.19 9.69
C VAL A 71 -4.21 -7.73 9.76
N MET A 72 -4.51 -7.10 8.61
CA MET A 72 -5.03 -5.74 8.58
C MET A 72 -6.36 -5.57 9.33
N GLN A 73 -7.25 -6.57 9.28
CA GLN A 73 -8.50 -6.57 10.07
C GLN A 73 -8.19 -6.63 11.58
N LEU A 74 -7.23 -7.46 11.99
CA LEU A 74 -6.83 -7.59 13.41
C LEU A 74 -6.16 -6.31 13.94
N THR A 75 -5.31 -5.67 13.14
CA THR A 75 -4.62 -4.42 13.52
C THR A 75 -5.47 -3.16 13.32
N ARG A 76 -6.68 -3.31 12.76
CA ARG A 76 -7.58 -2.22 12.37
C ARG A 76 -6.90 -1.21 11.44
N THR A 77 -6.13 -1.73 10.48
CA THR A 77 -5.42 -0.94 9.45
C THR A 77 -5.84 -1.36 8.05
N LEU A 78 -7.13 -1.66 7.86
CA LEU A 78 -7.64 -2.17 6.59
C LEU A 78 -7.51 -1.13 5.49
N HIS A 79 -6.67 -1.45 4.51
CA HIS A 79 -6.49 -0.68 3.29
C HIS A 79 -6.45 -1.66 2.12
N PRO A 80 -7.53 -1.77 1.31
CA PRO A 80 -7.62 -2.77 0.25
C PRO A 80 -6.40 -2.83 -0.69
N PRO A 81 -5.75 -1.71 -1.07
CA PRO A 81 -4.50 -1.74 -1.83
C PRO A 81 -3.36 -2.53 -1.16
N GLY A 82 -3.31 -2.61 0.17
CA GLY A 82 -2.34 -3.41 0.91
C GLY A 82 -2.42 -4.91 0.58
N GLY A 83 -3.61 -5.43 0.27
CA GLY A 83 -3.75 -6.81 -0.24
C GLY A 83 -3.07 -6.99 -1.60
N ALA A 84 -3.22 -6.00 -2.49
CA ALA A 84 -2.53 -6.00 -3.78
C ALA A 84 -1.01 -5.82 -3.63
N VAL A 85 -0.53 -5.07 -2.62
CA VAL A 85 0.89 -4.99 -2.27
C VAL A 85 1.44 -6.37 -1.90
N ALA A 86 0.70 -7.16 -1.10
CA ALA A 86 1.11 -8.52 -0.75
C ALA A 86 1.21 -9.42 -2.00
N LEU A 87 0.19 -9.38 -2.87
CA LEU A 87 0.18 -10.11 -4.14
C LEU A 87 1.41 -9.78 -5.00
N VAL A 88 1.64 -8.47 -5.23
CA VAL A 88 2.75 -7.99 -6.06
C VAL A 88 4.10 -8.34 -5.45
N GLY A 89 4.25 -8.27 -4.12
CA GLY A 89 5.46 -8.65 -3.43
C GLY A 89 5.86 -10.10 -3.75
N VAL A 90 4.90 -11.04 -3.64
CA VAL A 90 5.14 -12.44 -4.00
C VAL A 90 5.39 -12.60 -5.50
N MET A 91 4.51 -12.06 -6.34
CA MET A 91 4.55 -12.19 -7.80
C MET A 91 5.85 -11.68 -8.43
N SER A 92 6.42 -10.60 -7.89
CA SER A 92 7.63 -9.97 -8.42
C SER A 92 8.93 -10.53 -7.84
N HIS A 93 8.87 -11.57 -7.01
CA HIS A 93 10.04 -12.06 -6.25
C HIS A 93 10.75 -10.94 -5.48
N ALA A 94 9.96 -10.10 -4.81
CA ALA A 94 10.45 -8.90 -4.15
C ALA A 94 11.51 -9.23 -3.07
N LYS A 95 12.54 -8.39 -2.98
CA LYS A 95 13.49 -8.37 -1.87
C LYS A 95 12.97 -7.52 -0.73
N TRP A 96 13.59 -7.60 0.44
CA TRP A 96 13.22 -6.80 1.62
C TRP A 96 13.23 -5.29 1.37
N ASP A 97 14.05 -4.80 0.45
CA ASP A 97 14.06 -3.38 0.04
C ASP A 97 12.71 -2.90 -0.49
N PHE A 98 11.87 -3.80 -1.01
CA PHE A 98 10.50 -3.51 -1.46
C PHE A 98 9.66 -2.83 -0.39
N LEU A 99 9.87 -3.19 0.88
CA LEU A 99 9.18 -2.60 2.03
C LEU A 99 9.46 -1.10 2.15
N PHE A 100 10.72 -0.70 2.00
CA PHE A 100 11.14 0.69 2.09
C PHE A 100 10.81 1.43 0.80
N THR A 101 11.17 0.81 -0.33
CA THR A 101 10.98 1.35 -1.67
C THR A 101 10.51 0.23 -2.61
N PRO A 102 9.31 0.32 -3.19
CA PRO A 102 8.49 1.52 -3.30
C PRO A 102 7.42 1.68 -2.20
N VAL A 103 7.21 0.70 -1.32
CA VAL A 103 5.98 0.63 -0.49
C VAL A 103 5.86 1.79 0.52
N LEU A 104 6.82 1.91 1.44
CA LEU A 104 6.78 2.95 2.47
C LEU A 104 6.94 4.34 1.87
N ALA A 105 7.99 4.53 1.05
CA ALA A 105 8.25 5.80 0.39
C ALA A 105 7.06 6.27 -0.46
N GLY A 106 6.49 5.38 -1.28
CA GLY A 106 5.32 5.68 -2.10
C GLY A 106 4.09 6.02 -1.26
N SER A 107 3.84 5.30 -0.17
CA SER A 107 2.72 5.58 0.74
C SER A 107 2.85 6.97 1.39
N ILE A 108 4.05 7.36 1.82
CA ILE A 108 4.32 8.68 2.40
C ILE A 108 4.13 9.78 1.35
N ILE A 109 4.72 9.62 0.16
CA ILE A 109 4.60 10.59 -0.94
C ILE A 109 3.13 10.81 -1.29
N MET A 110 2.36 9.72 -1.45
CA MET A 110 0.92 9.79 -1.73
C MET A 110 0.18 10.55 -0.63
N LEU A 111 0.47 10.26 0.64
CA LEU A 111 -0.14 10.96 1.77
C LEU A 111 0.16 12.46 1.79
N VAL A 112 1.42 12.85 1.56
CA VAL A 112 1.82 14.26 1.47
C VAL A 112 1.07 14.96 0.33
N CYS A 113 1.00 14.34 -0.85
CA CYS A 113 0.25 14.86 -1.99
C CYS A 113 -1.26 14.99 -1.66
N THR A 114 -1.83 14.00 -0.98
CA THR A 114 -3.24 14.01 -0.58
C THR A 114 -3.55 15.07 0.46
N ILE A 115 -2.68 15.28 1.45
CA ILE A 115 -2.81 16.35 2.45
C ILE A 115 -2.73 17.71 1.76
N ALA A 116 -1.76 17.91 0.87
CA ALA A 116 -1.62 19.16 0.12
C ALA A 116 -2.86 19.42 -0.75
N PHE A 117 -3.28 18.45 -1.55
CA PHE A 117 -4.40 18.61 -2.47
C PHE A 117 -5.74 18.81 -1.77
N ASN A 118 -6.10 17.96 -0.80
CA ASN A 118 -7.42 18.03 -0.18
C ASN A 118 -7.57 19.24 0.75
N ASN A 119 -6.49 19.76 1.34
CA ASN A 119 -6.58 20.97 2.18
C ASN A 119 -6.52 22.29 1.40
N LEU A 120 -6.24 22.26 0.09
CA LEU A 120 -6.37 23.44 -0.79
C LEU A 120 -7.83 23.72 -1.18
N ILE A 121 -8.72 22.73 -1.01
CA ILE A 121 -10.14 22.84 -1.36
C ILE A 121 -10.92 23.24 -0.08
N PRO A 122 -11.60 24.40 -0.04
CA PRO A 122 -12.23 24.92 1.19
C PRO A 122 -13.24 23.97 1.86
N GLU A 123 -13.93 23.16 1.06
CA GLU A 123 -14.97 22.22 1.53
C GLU A 123 -14.42 20.86 1.97
N ARG A 124 -13.13 20.60 1.80
CA ARG A 124 -12.49 19.32 2.14
C ARG A 124 -11.50 19.50 3.27
N ARG A 125 -11.41 18.49 4.14
CA ARG A 125 -10.44 18.48 5.24
C ARG A 125 -9.89 17.07 5.40
N TYR A 126 -8.58 16.94 5.18
CA TYR A 126 -7.90 15.66 5.30
C TYR A 126 -6.60 15.85 6.09
N PRO A 127 -6.30 15.02 7.09
CA PRO A 127 -7.04 13.83 7.51
C PRO A 127 -8.22 14.17 8.45
N LYS A 128 -9.25 13.31 8.47
CA LYS A 128 -10.32 13.42 9.47
C LYS A 128 -9.98 12.73 10.78
N HIS A 129 -9.31 11.57 10.71
CA HIS A 129 -8.85 10.84 11.89
C HIS A 129 -7.47 10.23 11.63
N TRP A 130 -6.57 10.33 12.61
CA TRP A 130 -5.20 9.82 12.52
C TRP A 130 -4.99 8.50 13.28
N LEU A 131 -5.81 8.24 14.31
CA LEU A 131 -5.76 7.04 15.18
C LEU A 131 -7.11 6.33 15.19
#